data_AF-S8C7Z5-F1
#
_entry.id   AF-S8C7Z5-F1
#
_cell.length_a   1.000
_cell.length_b   1.000
_cell.length_c   1.000
_cell.angle_alpha   90.00
_cell.angle_beta   90.00
_cell.angle_gamma   90.00
#
_symmetry.space_group_name_H-M   'P 1'
#
loop_
_entity.id
_entity.type
_entity.pdbx_description
1 polymer ?
#
loop_
_entity_poly.entity_id
_entity_poly.type
_entity_poly.pdbx_seq_one_letter_code
_entity_poly.pdbx_strand_id
1 'polypeptide(L)'
;MPGPGPHMVYALGSGQLLMRVSGGQFGPHHCLFYAINAFFGPDIGSFAEWLLSSNLGLGRVLGSSIETWIHDPFMYAVILGIPLAWAYSSASGFLLRRGILDSFSGVNLPLRQCFLLVSAGSFSHFFLDHLFE
;
A
#
# COMPACT_ATOMS: atom_id res chain seq x y z
N MET A 1 0.88 -15.10 3.09
CA MET A 1 -0.15 -14.60 2.17
C MET A 1 -1.53 -15.18 2.51
N PRO A 2 -2.26 -14.54 3.42
CA PRO A 2 -3.70 -14.76 3.57
C PRO A 2 -4.47 -14.49 2.26
N GLY A 3 -5.69 -15.02 2.17
CA GLY A 3 -6.49 -14.91 0.95
C GLY A 3 -6.74 -13.45 0.55
N PRO A 4 -6.69 -13.09 -0.74
CA PRO A 4 -6.86 -11.70 -1.20
C PRO A 4 -8.21 -11.07 -0.84
N GLY A 5 -9.24 -11.90 -0.67
CA GLY A 5 -10.61 -11.43 -0.42
C GLY A 5 -10.74 -10.64 0.88
N PRO A 6 -10.51 -11.26 2.06
CA PRO A 6 -10.62 -10.58 3.35
C PRO A 6 -9.77 -9.31 3.46
N HIS A 7 -8.49 -9.37 3.05
CA HIS A 7 -7.59 -8.22 3.11
C HIS A 7 -8.07 -7.04 2.27
N MET A 8 -8.45 -7.30 1.01
CA MET A 8 -8.93 -6.26 0.12
C MET A 8 -10.26 -5.67 0.59
N VAL A 9 -11.20 -6.49 1.08
CA VAL A 9 -12.49 -6.01 1.60
C VAL A 9 -12.29 -5.12 2.83
N TYR A 10 -11.47 -5.54 3.79
CA TYR A 10 -11.18 -4.75 4.99
C TYR A 10 -10.44 -3.46 4.68
N ALA A 11 -9.43 -3.53 3.80
CA ALA A 11 -8.64 -2.35 3.46
C ALA A 11 -9.45 -1.36 2.60
N LEU A 12 -10.26 -1.82 1.65
CA LEU A 12 -11.18 -0.92 0.91
C LEU A 12 -12.24 -0.32 1.84
N GLY A 13 -12.83 -1.11 2.73
CA GLY A 13 -13.80 -0.63 3.73
C GLY A 13 -13.20 0.44 4.65
N SER A 14 -12.02 0.19 5.20
CA SER A 14 -11.27 1.14 6.03
C SER A 14 -10.87 2.39 5.25
N GLY A 15 -10.49 2.25 3.99
CA GLY A 15 -10.19 3.36 3.10
C GLY A 15 -11.42 4.25 2.82
N GLN A 16 -12.61 3.67 2.62
CA GLN A 16 -13.86 4.43 2.51
C GLN A 16 -14.19 5.19 3.81
N LEU A 17 -13.96 4.57 4.97
CA LEU A 17 -14.11 5.25 6.26
C LEU A 17 -13.15 6.43 6.37
N LEU A 18 -11.88 6.27 5.96
CA LEU A 18 -10.89 7.34 5.96
C LEU A 18 -11.33 8.52 5.06
N MET A 19 -11.88 8.23 3.88
CA MET A 19 -12.44 9.25 2.98
C MET A 19 -13.57 10.03 3.67
N ARG A 20 -14.49 9.31 4.36
CA ARG A 20 -15.63 9.92 5.04
C ARG A 20 -15.22 10.76 6.24
N VAL A 21 -14.37 10.24 7.11
CA VAL A 21 -13.93 10.90 8.35
C VAL A 21 -13.06 12.11 8.05
N SER A 22 -12.28 12.08 6.96
CA SER A 22 -11.46 13.21 6.54
C SER A 22 -12.21 14.29 5.74
N GLY A 23 -13.53 14.16 5.57
CA GLY A 23 -14.33 15.11 4.81
C GLY A 23 -13.93 15.20 3.33
N GLY A 24 -13.38 14.12 2.75
CA GLY A 24 -12.93 14.07 1.36
C GLY A 24 -11.47 14.49 1.13
N GLN A 25 -10.72 14.86 2.16
CA GLN A 25 -9.27 15.13 2.01
C GLN A 25 -8.54 13.89 1.48
N PHE A 26 -8.86 12.71 2.01
CA PHE A 26 -8.52 11.46 1.33
C PHE A 26 -9.60 11.18 0.28
N GLY A 27 -9.22 11.26 -1.00
CA GLY A 27 -10.04 10.82 -2.14
C GLY A 27 -9.89 9.33 -2.52
N PRO A 28 -10.65 8.86 -3.54
CA PRO A 28 -10.69 7.45 -3.95
C PRO A 28 -9.32 6.83 -4.28
N HIS A 29 -8.42 7.60 -4.90
CA HIS A 29 -7.08 7.14 -5.25
C HIS A 29 -6.17 6.91 -4.04
N HIS A 30 -6.43 7.56 -2.91
CA HIS A 30 -5.74 7.30 -1.64
C HIS A 30 -6.24 6.02 -1.00
N CYS A 31 -7.55 5.79 -1.05
CA CYS A 31 -8.17 4.54 -0.61
C CYS A 31 -7.61 3.35 -1.41
N LEU A 32 -7.54 3.47 -2.73
CA LEU A 32 -6.97 2.42 -3.59
C LEU A 32 -5.49 2.18 -3.29
N PHE A 33 -4.69 3.23 -3.16
CA PHE A 33 -3.28 3.10 -2.81
C PHE A 33 -3.09 2.44 -1.43
N TYR A 34 -3.86 2.87 -0.43
CA TYR A 34 -3.86 2.25 0.90
C TYR A 34 -4.22 0.76 0.84
N ALA A 35 -5.26 0.39 0.09
CA ALA A 35 -5.70 -1.00 -0.02
C ALA A 35 -4.67 -1.88 -0.73
N ILE A 36 -4.09 -1.40 -1.84
CA ILE A 36 -3.01 -2.09 -2.55
C ILE A 36 -1.80 -2.26 -1.63
N ASN A 37 -1.43 -1.21 -0.90
CA ASN A 37 -0.29 -1.24 0.02
C ASN A 37 -0.53 -2.18 1.21
N ALA A 38 -1.75 -2.23 1.75
CA ALA A 38 -2.13 -3.16 2.81
C ALA A 38 -2.21 -4.61 2.35
N PHE A 39 -2.47 -4.86 1.07
CA PHE A 39 -2.52 -6.22 0.54
C PHE A 39 -1.15 -6.71 0.06
N PHE A 40 -0.50 -5.95 -0.82
CA PHE A 40 0.75 -6.37 -1.48
C PHE A 40 2.02 -5.88 -0.80
N GLY A 41 1.95 -4.82 0.00
CA GLY A 41 3.15 -4.07 0.40
C GLY A 41 4.18 -4.94 1.10
N PRO A 42 3.91 -5.42 2.33
CA PRO A 42 4.84 -6.27 3.07
C PRO A 42 5.10 -7.62 2.40
N ASP A 43 4.11 -8.13 1.67
CA ASP A 43 4.11 -9.41 0.96
C ASP A 43 4.71 -9.34 -0.47
N ILE A 44 5.34 -8.22 -0.87
CA ILE A 44 5.79 -8.04 -2.27
C ILE A 44 6.86 -9.04 -2.69
N GLY A 45 7.65 -9.55 -1.74
CA GLY A 45 8.67 -10.58 -1.97
C GLY A 45 8.06 -11.91 -2.36
N SER A 46 7.16 -12.45 -1.55
CA SER A 46 6.44 -13.69 -1.83
C SER A 46 5.51 -13.56 -3.04
N PHE A 47 4.90 -12.37 -3.26
CA PHE A 47 4.15 -12.09 -4.49
C PHE A 47 5.05 -12.18 -5.73
N ALA A 48 6.22 -11.53 -5.69
CA ALA A 48 7.16 -11.57 -6.80
C ALA A 48 7.68 -12.99 -7.06
N GLU A 49 7.96 -13.75 -5.99
CA GLU A 49 8.33 -15.16 -6.10
C GLU A 49 7.21 -15.99 -6.74
N TRP A 50 5.95 -15.85 -6.31
CA TRP A 50 4.80 -16.50 -6.92
C TRP A 50 4.67 -16.13 -8.41
N LEU A 51 4.77 -14.84 -8.76
CA LEU A 51 4.64 -14.38 -10.14
C LEU A 51 5.77 -14.89 -11.03
N LEU A 52 7.01 -14.87 -10.55
CA LEU A 52 8.19 -15.30 -11.29
C LEU A 52 8.31 -16.82 -11.39
N SER A 53 7.93 -17.55 -10.34
CA SER A 53 7.87 -19.02 -10.35
C SER A 53 6.77 -19.51 -11.29
N SER A 54 5.61 -18.84 -11.32
CA SER A 54 4.49 -19.18 -12.20
C SER A 54 4.75 -18.92 -13.69
N ASN A 55 5.64 -17.98 -14.03
CA ASN A 55 5.87 -17.56 -15.42
C ASN A 55 7.25 -17.91 -15.99
N LEU A 56 8.31 -17.98 -15.17
CA LEU A 56 9.70 -18.01 -15.63
C LEU A 56 10.61 -19.00 -14.89
N GLY A 57 10.15 -19.66 -13.83
CA GLY A 57 10.97 -20.61 -13.04
C GLY A 57 12.17 -19.99 -12.31
N LEU A 58 12.28 -18.65 -12.27
CA LEU A 58 13.41 -17.89 -11.71
C LEU A 58 13.17 -17.38 -10.27
N GLY A 59 12.02 -17.68 -9.66
CA GLY A 59 11.50 -16.98 -8.46
C GLY A 59 12.27 -17.18 -7.15
N ARG A 60 13.03 -18.27 -6.99
CA ARG A 60 13.47 -18.73 -5.65
C ARG A 60 14.63 -17.96 -5.01
N VAL A 61 15.31 -17.07 -5.73
CA VAL A 61 16.56 -16.43 -5.25
C VAL A 61 16.38 -14.95 -4.91
N LEU A 62 15.46 -14.24 -5.58
CA LEU A 62 15.32 -12.79 -5.43
C LEU A 62 14.19 -12.36 -4.46
N GLY A 63 13.15 -13.17 -4.26
CA GLY A 63 12.01 -12.83 -3.39
C GLY A 63 12.33 -12.92 -1.89
N SER A 64 12.94 -14.03 -1.45
CA SER A 64 13.05 -14.38 -0.03
C SER A 64 13.96 -13.47 0.80
N SER A 65 15.01 -12.90 0.19
CA SER A 65 16.04 -12.16 0.94
C SER A 65 15.58 -10.78 1.40
N ILE A 66 14.76 -10.10 0.59
CA ILE A 66 14.23 -8.77 0.92
C ILE A 66 13.00 -8.88 1.82
N GLU A 67 12.16 -9.89 1.58
CA GLU A 67 10.94 -10.14 2.35
C GLU A 67 11.21 -10.24 3.85
N THR A 68 12.31 -10.87 4.26
CA THR A 68 12.69 -10.99 5.67
C THR A 68 12.84 -9.64 6.39
N TRP A 69 13.17 -8.57 5.66
CA TRP A 69 13.36 -7.23 6.22
C TRP A 69 12.11 -6.35 6.12
N ILE A 70 11.28 -6.57 5.11
CA ILE A 70 10.11 -5.74 4.83
C ILE A 70 8.81 -6.37 5.36
N HIS A 71 8.79 -7.66 5.66
CA HIS A 71 7.70 -8.35 6.34
C HIS A 71 7.79 -8.16 7.87
N ASP A 72 8.12 -6.94 8.29
CA ASP A 72 7.98 -6.44 9.65
C ASP A 72 7.30 -5.06 9.60
N PRO A 73 6.29 -4.79 10.45
CA PRO A 73 5.48 -3.57 10.36
C PRO A 73 6.29 -2.28 10.45
N PHE A 74 7.32 -2.28 11.30
CA PHE A 74 8.16 -1.11 11.53
C PHE A 74 9.23 -0.99 10.45
N MET A 75 9.92 -2.07 10.13
CA MET A 75 10.98 -2.08 9.13
C MET A 75 10.43 -1.78 7.73
N TYR A 76 9.23 -2.24 7.40
CA TYR A 76 8.52 -1.82 6.19
C TYR A 76 8.40 -0.30 6.10
N ALA A 77 7.87 0.31 7.16
CA ALA A 77 7.66 1.76 7.22
C ALA A 77 9.00 2.53 7.18
N VAL A 78 10.07 2.00 7.79
CA VAL A 78 11.40 2.63 7.78
C VAL A 78 12.08 2.51 6.42
N ILE A 79 12.09 1.31 5.83
CA ILE A 79 12.80 1.00 4.59
C ILE A 79 12.02 1.56 3.38
N LEU A 80 10.72 1.27 3.30
CA LEU A 80 9.90 1.56 2.12
C LEU A 80 8.95 2.74 2.32
N GLY A 81 8.68 3.17 3.56
CA GLY A 81 7.73 4.25 3.83
C GLY A 81 8.08 5.56 3.13
N ILE A 82 9.31 6.06 3.27
CA ILE A 82 9.73 7.32 2.60
C ILE A 82 9.77 7.16 1.07
N PRO A 83 10.43 6.12 0.50
CA PRO A 83 10.42 5.91 -0.95
C PRO A 83 9.02 5.82 -1.55
N LEU A 84 8.12 5.03 -0.95
CA LEU A 84 6.75 4.87 -1.43
C LEU A 84 5.93 6.14 -1.25
N ALA A 85 6.08 6.85 -0.13
CA ALA A 85 5.40 8.12 0.08
C ALA A 85 5.80 9.16 -0.97
N TRP A 86 7.09 9.23 -1.30
CA TRP A 86 7.60 10.15 -2.31
C TRP A 86 7.14 9.76 -3.72
N ALA A 87 7.22 8.47 -4.06
CA ALA A 87 6.77 7.95 -5.34
C ALA A 87 5.28 8.21 -5.53
N TYR A 88 4.48 7.88 -4.52
CA TYR A 88 3.03 8.10 -4.52
C TYR A 88 2.70 9.58 -4.62
N SER A 89 3.27 10.43 -3.76
CA SER A 89 3.06 11.88 -3.80
C SER A 89 3.43 12.47 -5.16
N SER A 90 4.54 12.05 -5.75
CA SER A 90 4.94 12.54 -7.07
C SER A 90 3.96 12.12 -8.18
N ALA A 91 3.53 10.85 -8.17
CA ALA A 91 2.59 10.30 -9.14
C ALA A 91 1.19 10.91 -9.01
N SER A 92 0.62 10.95 -7.80
CA SER A 92 -0.69 11.55 -7.54
C SER A 92 -0.70 13.03 -7.92
N GLY A 93 0.35 13.78 -7.54
CA GLY A 93 0.50 15.19 -7.91
C GLY A 93 0.59 15.39 -9.43
N PHE A 94 1.30 14.51 -10.14
CA PHE A 94 1.35 14.56 -11.60
C PHE A 94 -0.02 14.30 -12.24
N LEU A 95 -0.75 13.29 -11.77
CA LEU A 95 -2.06 12.93 -12.32
C LEU A 95 -3.15 13.95 -11.98
N LEU A 96 -3.09 14.57 -10.80
CA LEU A 96 -3.94 15.70 -10.42
C LEU A 96 -3.73 16.89 -11.35
N ARG A 97 -2.48 17.25 -11.65
CA ARG A 97 -2.15 18.32 -12.61
C ARG A 97 -2.65 18.04 -14.03
N ARG A 98 -2.86 16.77 -14.38
CA ARG A 98 -3.40 16.33 -15.67
C ARG A 98 -4.93 16.22 -15.69
N GLY A 99 -5.60 16.47 -14.55
CA GLY A 99 -7.05 16.30 -14.42
C GLY A 99 -7.53 14.85 -14.51
N ILE A 100 -6.62 13.87 -14.35
CA ILE A 100 -6.94 12.44 -14.37
C ILE A 100 -7.49 12.00 -13.01
N LEU A 101 -6.91 12.55 -11.93
CA LEU A 101 -7.40 12.35 -10.58
C LEU A 101 -8.17 13.57 -10.12
N ASP A 102 -9.12 13.33 -9.22
CA ASP A 102 -9.84 14.36 -8.51
C ASP A 102 -9.39 14.42 -7.04
N SER A 103 -9.37 15.63 -6.49
CA SER A 103 -9.02 15.91 -5.09
C SER A 103 -9.89 17.05 -4.59
N PHE A 104 -10.42 16.89 -3.38
CA PHE A 104 -11.29 17.90 -2.76
C PHE A 104 -10.65 19.30 -2.70
N SER A 105 -9.34 19.37 -2.47
CA SER A 105 -8.59 20.65 -2.42
C SER A 105 -7.93 21.01 -3.75
N GLY A 106 -7.94 20.12 -4.74
CA GLY A 106 -7.12 20.23 -5.96
C GLY A 106 -5.61 20.13 -5.72
N VAL A 107 -5.18 19.95 -4.46
CA VAL A 107 -3.77 19.84 -4.07
C VAL A 107 -3.49 18.40 -3.67
N ASN A 108 -2.26 17.98 -3.93
CA ASN A 108 -1.77 16.68 -3.53
C ASN A 108 -1.53 16.59 -2.02
N LEU A 109 -1.57 15.38 -1.45
CA LEU A 109 -1.18 15.19 -0.06
C LEU A 109 0.31 15.52 0.15
N PRO A 110 0.65 16.21 1.26
CA PRO A 110 2.02 16.39 1.69
C PRO A 110 2.69 15.04 1.98
N LEU A 111 4.00 14.98 1.77
CA LEU A 111 4.80 13.76 1.92
C LEU A 111 4.59 13.06 3.27
N ARG A 112 4.43 13.84 4.35
CA ARG A 112 4.14 13.31 5.70
C ARG A 112 2.83 12.53 5.75
N GLN A 113 1.77 13.01 5.09
CA GLN A 113 0.50 12.30 5.05
C GLN A 113 0.59 11.06 4.17
N CYS A 114 1.33 11.11 3.05
CA CYS A 114 1.62 9.92 2.25
C CYS A 114 2.40 8.87 3.04
N PHE A 115 3.40 9.28 3.83
CA PHE A 115 4.16 8.39 4.71
C PHE A 115 3.24 7.71 5.72
N LEU A 116 2.38 8.48 6.40
CA LEU A 116 1.40 7.91 7.34
C LEU A 116 0.42 6.96 6.64
N LEU A 117 0.02 7.24 5.41
CA LEU A 117 -0.85 6.37 4.62
C LEU A 117 -0.17 5.04 4.27
N VAL A 118 1.13 5.08 3.90
CA VAL A 118 1.93 3.86 3.67
C VAL A 118 2.09 3.07 4.96
N SER A 119 2.45 3.72 6.06
CA SER A 119 2.59 3.07 7.36
C SER A 119 1.27 2.46 7.82
N ALA A 120 0.15 3.17 7.66
CA ALA A 120 -1.17 2.65 7.99
C ALA A 120 -1.52 1.41 7.17
N GLY A 121 -1.18 1.38 5.88
CA GLY A 121 -1.36 0.18 5.05
C GLY A 121 -0.53 -0.99 5.56
N SER A 122 0.76 -0.76 5.89
CA SER A 122 1.61 -1.78 6.51
C SER A 122 1.00 -2.33 7.80
N PHE A 123 0.63 -1.48 8.77
CA PHE A 123 0.00 -1.95 10.00
C PHE A 123 -1.31 -2.70 9.76
N SER A 124 -2.07 -2.30 8.74
CA SER A 124 -3.31 -2.98 8.37
C SER A 124 -3.03 -4.38 7.81
N HIS A 125 -1.98 -4.54 7.00
CA HIS A 125 -1.52 -5.85 6.52
C HIS A 125 -1.29 -6.81 7.69
N PHE A 126 -0.38 -6.46 8.60
CA PHE A 126 -0.04 -7.31 9.74
C PHE A 126 -1.22 -7.55 10.67
N PHE A 127 -2.08 -6.54 10.89
CA PHE A 127 -3.30 -6.74 11.67
C PHE A 127 -4.22 -7.79 11.04
N LEU A 128 -4.39 -7.74 9.72
CA LEU A 128 -5.26 -8.65 9.00
C LEU A 128 -4.65 -10.04 8.89
N ASP A 129 -3.33 -10.16 8.80
CA ASP A 129 -2.64 -11.46 8.91
C ASP A 129 -2.98 -12.11 10.26
N HIS A 130 -2.78 -11.40 11.37
CA HIS A 130 -3.09 -11.92 12.70
C HIS A 130 -4.59 -12.19 12.93
N LEU A 131 -5.47 -11.52 12.20
CA LEU A 131 -6.92 -11.69 12.35
C LEU A 131 -7.43 -12.93 11.60
N PHE A 132 -6.78 -13.31 10.50
CA PHE A 132 -7.24 -14.35 9.58
C PHE A 132 -6.32 -15.58 9.50
N GLU A 133 -5.15 -15.56 10.15
CA GLU A 133 -4.31 -16.73 10.45
C GLU A 133 -4.65 -17.34 11.82
#